data_AF-A0A1Q7QBC5-F1
#
_entry.id   AF-A0A1Q7QBC5-F1
#
_cell.length_a   1.000
_cell.length_b   1.000
_cell.length_c   1.000
_cell.angle_alpha   90.00
_cell.angle_beta   90.00
_cell.angle_gamma   90.00
#
_symmetry.space_group_name_H-M   'P 1'
#
loop_
_entity.id
_entity.type
_entity.pdbx_description
1 polymer ?
#
loop_
_entity_poly.entity_id
_entity_poly.type
_entity_poly.pdbx_seq_one_letter_code
_entity_poly.pdbx_strand_id
1 'polypeptide(L)'
;MGQGHIHDFNAGIPSSGLFWTAAVPIDDVEINLGRVRASFHVSDFPLVDTIPSPNPAATVSFDMEWSGETADLKVNDLVTGYAGEYHECSATIEWTAREPGFTFVSDAASTSTTRFAEIGRERNGKFFSGE
;
A
#
# COMPACT_ATOMS: atom_id res chain seq x y z
N MET A 1 27.08 -13.41 -9.13
CA MET A 1 26.40 -12.85 -10.33
C MET A 1 24.95 -13.25 -10.22
N GLY A 2 24.03 -12.29 -10.13
CA GLY A 2 22.59 -12.58 -10.21
C GLY A 2 22.24 -13.01 -11.63
N GLN A 3 21.44 -14.05 -11.78
CA GLN A 3 20.84 -14.36 -13.08
C GLN A 3 19.69 -13.37 -13.27
N GLY A 4 19.73 -12.59 -14.34
CA GLY A 4 18.64 -11.66 -14.64
C GLY A 4 17.40 -12.45 -15.05
N HIS A 5 16.36 -12.41 -14.24
CA HIS A 5 15.05 -12.96 -14.57
C HIS A 5 14.10 -11.81 -14.90
N ILE A 6 13.16 -12.06 -15.82
CA ILE A 6 12.05 -11.16 -16.06
C ILE A 6 10.97 -11.55 -15.05
N HIS A 7 10.55 -10.59 -14.24
CA HIS A 7 9.50 -10.74 -13.24
C HIS A 7 8.27 -9.93 -13.63
N ASP A 8 7.09 -10.47 -13.35
CA ASP A 8 5.85 -9.72 -13.41
C ASP A 8 5.01 -9.96 -12.15
N PHE A 9 5.24 -9.10 -11.15
CA PHE A 9 4.60 -9.13 -9.84
C PHE A 9 3.22 -8.47 -9.86
N ASN A 10 2.32 -8.98 -10.69
CA ASN A 10 0.92 -8.59 -10.66
C ASN A 10 0.08 -9.72 -10.04
N ALA A 11 -0.86 -9.39 -9.16
CA ALA A 11 -1.73 -10.37 -8.53
C ALA A 11 -2.84 -10.89 -9.46
N GLY A 12 -2.78 -10.57 -10.76
CA GLY A 12 -3.84 -10.84 -11.73
C GLY A 12 -5.14 -10.06 -11.46
N ILE A 13 -6.27 -10.65 -11.86
CA ILE A 13 -7.62 -10.11 -11.67
C ILE A 13 -8.44 -11.19 -10.95
N PRO A 14 -8.82 -11.02 -9.67
CA PRO A 14 -9.67 -11.97 -8.96
C PRO A 14 -11.11 -11.90 -9.49
N SER A 15 -11.96 -12.85 -9.07
CA SER A 15 -13.39 -12.88 -9.43
C SER A 15 -14.17 -11.65 -8.94
N SER A 16 -13.65 -10.91 -7.95
CA SER A 16 -14.16 -9.62 -7.52
C SER A 16 -14.03 -8.52 -8.59
N GLY A 17 -13.20 -8.74 -9.62
CA GLY A 17 -12.91 -7.77 -10.68
C GLY A 17 -11.86 -6.74 -10.32
N LEU A 18 -11.22 -6.84 -9.15
CA LEU A 18 -10.13 -5.92 -8.78
C LEU A 18 -8.91 -6.13 -9.68
N PHE A 19 -8.34 -5.05 -10.20
CA PHE A 19 -7.24 -5.12 -11.14
C PHE A 19 -5.90 -4.94 -10.42
N TRP A 20 -5.00 -5.93 -10.50
CA TRP A 20 -3.63 -5.85 -9.99
C TRP A 20 -3.53 -5.54 -8.49
N THR A 21 -4.45 -6.08 -7.70
CA THR A 21 -4.47 -5.92 -6.24
C THR A 21 -4.28 -7.26 -5.55
N ALA A 22 -3.47 -7.28 -4.50
CA ALA A 22 -3.39 -8.40 -3.58
C ALA A 22 -4.08 -8.03 -2.27
N ALA A 23 -4.92 -8.93 -1.75
CA ALA A 23 -5.60 -8.69 -0.48
C ALA A 23 -4.65 -9.00 0.69
N VAL A 24 -4.50 -8.05 1.60
CA VAL A 24 -3.84 -8.27 2.90
C VAL A 24 -4.87 -8.58 3.97
N PRO A 25 -4.52 -9.30 5.05
CA PRO A 25 -5.37 -9.42 6.23
C PRO A 25 -5.78 -8.05 6.76
N ILE A 26 -7.06 -7.88 7.12
CA ILE A 26 -7.53 -6.61 7.66
C ILE A 26 -6.88 -6.28 9.01
N ASP A 27 -6.48 -7.31 9.77
CA ASP A 27 -5.81 -7.16 11.06
C ASP A 27 -4.38 -6.60 10.92
N ASP A 28 -3.81 -6.60 9.70
CA ASP A 28 -2.52 -5.99 9.38
C ASP A 28 -2.66 -4.47 9.09
N VAL A 29 -3.88 -3.92 9.17
CA VAL A 29 -4.20 -2.52 8.90
C VAL A 29 -4.93 -1.90 10.09
N GLU A 30 -4.36 -0.88 10.73
CA GLU A 30 -5.07 -0.07 11.73
C GLU A 30 -5.26 1.36 11.21
N ILE A 31 -6.45 1.94 11.39
CA ILE A 31 -6.72 3.33 10.98
C ILE A 31 -7.48 4.07 12.09
N ASN A 32 -6.94 5.21 12.52
CA ASN A 32 -7.57 6.14 13.43
C ASN A 32 -7.49 7.58 12.88
N LEU A 33 -8.45 7.92 12.03
CA LEU A 33 -8.52 9.24 11.39
C LEU A 33 -8.67 10.39 12.39
N GLY A 34 -9.40 10.19 13.50
CA GLY A 34 -9.57 11.22 14.54
C GLY A 34 -8.28 11.58 15.28
N ARG A 35 -7.22 10.78 15.12
CA ARG A 35 -5.87 11.06 15.62
C ARG A 35 -4.86 11.28 14.50
N VAL A 36 -5.33 11.29 13.25
CA VAL A 36 -4.52 11.27 12.04
C VAL A 36 -3.41 10.22 12.14
N ARG A 37 -3.81 8.98 12.38
CA ARG A 37 -2.91 7.83 12.47
C ARG A 37 -3.40 6.65 11.64
N ALA A 38 -2.47 5.94 11.03
CA ALA A 38 -2.72 4.63 10.45
C ALA A 38 -1.44 3.81 10.51
N SER A 39 -1.57 2.48 10.56
CA SER A 39 -0.45 1.56 10.44
C SER A 39 -0.75 0.42 9.47
N PHE A 40 0.30 -0.10 8.86
CA PHE A 40 0.25 -1.19 7.90
C PHE A 40 1.44 -2.13 8.17
N HIS A 41 1.15 -3.27 8.82
CA HIS A 41 2.15 -4.22 9.28
C HIS A 41 1.91 -5.58 8.63
N VAL A 42 2.54 -5.78 7.48
CA VAL A 42 2.40 -7.02 6.71
C VAL A 42 3.68 -7.83 6.84
N SER A 43 3.57 -9.11 7.15
CA SER A 43 4.72 -10.00 7.36
C SER A 43 4.73 -11.16 6.37
N ASP A 44 5.86 -11.35 5.68
CA ASP A 44 6.15 -12.47 4.77
C ASP A 44 5.03 -12.71 3.74
N PHE A 45 4.47 -11.63 3.21
CA PHE A 45 3.42 -11.67 2.21
C PHE A 45 3.94 -12.28 0.90
N PRO A 46 3.30 -13.33 0.37
CA PRO A 46 3.79 -14.02 -0.81
C PRO A 46 3.62 -13.16 -2.06
N LEU A 47 4.69 -13.03 -2.84
CA LEU A 47 4.65 -12.42 -4.16
C LEU A 47 4.37 -13.47 -5.22
N VAL A 48 3.34 -13.23 -6.03
CA VAL A 48 3.01 -14.06 -7.18
C VAL A 48 3.70 -13.48 -8.40
N ASP A 49 4.51 -14.30 -9.06
CA ASP A 49 5.09 -14.00 -10.37
C ASP A 49 4.24 -14.65 -11.46
N THR A 50 3.70 -13.85 -12.36
CA THR A 50 2.77 -14.32 -13.39
C THR A 50 3.44 -14.76 -14.67
N ILE A 51 4.75 -14.53 -14.81
CA ILE A 51 5.52 -15.09 -15.93
C ILE A 51 5.85 -16.56 -15.62
N PRO A 52 5.40 -17.52 -16.46
CA PRO A 52 5.73 -18.92 -16.29
C PRO A 52 7.21 -19.16 -16.61
N SER A 53 8.05 -18.99 -15.59
CA SER A 53 9.50 -19.24 -15.56
C SER A 53 9.80 -19.91 -14.21
N PRO A 54 10.90 -20.68 -14.07
CA PRO A 54 11.37 -21.11 -12.76
C PRO A 54 11.88 -19.89 -11.96
N ASN A 55 10.95 -19.08 -11.47
CA ASN A 55 11.23 -17.96 -10.61
C ASN A 55 11.14 -18.43 -9.15
N PRO A 56 12.13 -18.09 -8.31
CA PRO A 56 12.05 -18.41 -6.89
C PRO A 56 10.80 -17.81 -6.26
N ALA A 57 10.22 -18.51 -5.29
CA ALA A 57 9.19 -17.92 -4.44
C ALA A 57 9.79 -16.76 -3.64
N ALA A 58 9.09 -15.62 -3.62
CA ALA A 58 9.51 -14.44 -2.90
C ALA A 58 8.45 -13.98 -1.91
N THR A 59 8.89 -13.37 -0.81
CA THR A 59 8.01 -12.72 0.17
C THR A 59 8.42 -11.27 0.40
N VAL A 60 7.47 -10.45 0.84
CA VAL A 60 7.69 -9.08 1.27
C VAL A 60 7.09 -8.83 2.64
N SER A 61 7.78 -8.07 3.48
CA SER A 61 7.22 -7.53 4.72
C SER A 61 7.30 -6.01 4.69
N PHE A 62 6.24 -5.35 5.17
CA PHE A 62 6.14 -3.90 5.30
C PHE A 62 5.81 -3.55 6.74
N ASP A 63 6.52 -2.57 7.28
CA ASP A 63 6.15 -1.87 8.51
C ASP A 63 6.05 -0.38 8.18
N MET A 64 4.81 0.12 8.11
CA MET A 64 4.52 1.49 7.75
C MET A 64 3.61 2.17 8.78
N GLU A 65 3.92 3.42 9.06
CA GLU A 65 3.21 4.24 10.02
C GLU A 65 2.93 5.62 9.42
N TRP A 66 1.68 6.08 9.52
CA TRP A 66 1.26 7.43 9.18
C TRP A 66 0.92 8.19 10.46
N SER A 67 1.46 9.39 10.62
CA SER A 67 1.13 10.24 11.76
C SER A 67 1.51 11.70 11.56
N GLY A 68 0.98 12.57 12.42
CA GLY A 68 1.37 13.98 12.48
C GLY A 68 0.75 14.79 11.35
N GLU A 69 -0.49 15.24 11.59
CA GLU A 69 -1.23 16.09 10.67
C GLU A 69 -0.46 17.35 10.29
N THR A 70 -0.41 17.64 8.99
CA THR A 70 0.24 18.82 8.43
C THR A 70 -0.73 19.73 7.69
N ALA A 71 -1.80 19.19 7.14
CA ALA A 71 -2.86 19.94 6.47
C ALA A 71 -4.15 19.11 6.34
N ASP A 72 -5.27 19.80 6.15
CA ASP A 72 -6.56 19.22 5.81
C ASP A 72 -6.92 19.53 4.35
N LEU A 73 -7.46 18.54 3.65
CA LEU A 73 -7.99 18.70 2.30
C LEU A 73 -9.41 18.12 2.21
N LYS A 74 -10.32 18.95 1.70
CA LYS A 74 -11.68 18.52 1.35
C LYS A 74 -11.90 18.71 -0.14
N VAL A 75 -12.25 17.61 -0.81
CA VAL A 75 -12.53 17.61 -2.25
C VAL A 75 -14.02 17.33 -2.46
N ASN A 76 -14.65 18.10 -3.35
CA ASN A 76 -16.01 17.86 -3.83
C ASN A 76 -16.10 18.23 -5.31
N ASP A 77 -15.87 17.26 -6.18
CA ASP A 77 -15.95 17.38 -7.63
C ASP A 77 -17.24 16.73 -8.14
N LEU A 78 -18.23 17.58 -8.40
CA LEU A 78 -19.54 17.18 -8.92
C LEU A 78 -19.47 16.67 -10.36
N VAL A 79 -18.44 17.03 -11.12
CA VAL A 79 -18.31 16.66 -12.53
C VAL A 79 -17.88 15.20 -12.66
N THR A 80 -16.94 14.76 -11.82
CA THR A 80 -16.44 13.39 -11.81
C THR A 80 -17.12 12.49 -10.78
N GLY A 81 -17.97 13.07 -9.91
CA GLY A 81 -18.64 12.36 -8.83
C GLY A 81 -17.68 11.98 -7.70
N TYR A 82 -16.65 12.79 -7.47
CA TYR A 82 -15.60 12.49 -6.52
C TYR A 82 -15.73 13.37 -5.28
N ALA A 83 -15.68 12.78 -4.10
CA ALA A 83 -15.54 13.54 -2.86
C ALA A 83 -14.63 12.83 -1.89
N GLY A 84 -13.96 13.61 -1.03
CA GLY A 84 -13.17 13.04 0.05
C GLY A 84 -12.78 14.07 1.10
N GLU A 85 -12.46 13.55 2.27
CA GLU A 85 -11.90 14.29 3.39
C GLU A 85 -10.58 13.61 3.77
N TYR A 86 -9.51 14.39 3.71
CA TYR A 86 -8.15 13.90 3.82
C TYR A 86 -7.32 14.74 4.78
N HIS A 87 -6.36 14.08 5.41
CA HIS A 87 -5.36 14.67 6.28
C HIS A 87 -3.99 14.37 5.69
N GLU A 88 -3.29 15.40 5.22
CA GLU A 88 -1.87 15.29 4.91
C GLU A 88 -1.10 15.05 6.22
N CYS A 89 -0.10 14.20 6.17
CA CYS A 89 0.68 13.80 7.33
C CYS A 89 2.10 13.37 6.95
N SER A 90 2.83 12.82 7.91
CA SER A 90 4.10 12.13 7.66
C SER A 90 3.89 10.62 7.59
N ALA A 91 4.74 9.94 6.84
CA ALA A 91 4.81 8.48 6.80
C ALA A 91 6.25 7.98 6.90
N THR A 92 6.44 6.90 7.67
CA THR A 92 7.70 6.15 7.75
C THR A 92 7.50 4.73 7.27
N ILE A 93 8.53 4.14 6.68
CA ILE A 93 8.51 2.76 6.19
C ILE A 93 9.86 2.09 6.44
N GLU A 94 9.82 0.85 6.91
CA GLU A 94 10.86 -0.13 6.64
C GLU A 94 10.25 -1.37 5.99
N TRP A 95 11.03 -2.02 5.13
CA TRP A 95 10.53 -3.19 4.41
C TRP A 95 11.65 -4.16 4.06
N THR A 96 11.26 -5.41 3.89
CA THR A 96 12.18 -6.50 3.52
C THR A 96 11.60 -7.31 2.38
N ALA A 97 12.45 -7.78 1.49
CA ALA A 97 12.08 -8.78 0.48
C ALA A 97 13.04 -9.97 0.55
N ARG A 98 12.48 -11.17 0.44
CA ARG A 98 13.24 -12.42 0.57
C ARG A 98 12.94 -13.36 -0.58
N GLU A 99 13.97 -14.02 -1.07
CA GLU A 99 13.90 -15.18 -1.95
C GLU A 99 15.04 -16.16 -1.57
N PRO A 100 15.05 -17.42 -2.04
CA PRO A 100 16.15 -18.33 -1.80
C PRO A 100 17.50 -17.76 -2.24
N GLY A 101 18.39 -17.54 -1.25
CA GLY A 101 19.75 -17.05 -1.50
C GLY A 101 19.89 -15.53 -1.59
N PHE A 102 18.81 -14.76 -1.45
CA PHE A 102 18.86 -13.31 -1.47
C PHE A 102 17.88 -12.67 -0.47
N THR A 103 18.32 -11.58 0.16
CA THR A 103 17.47 -10.78 1.05
C THR A 103 17.82 -9.32 0.87
N PHE A 104 16.80 -8.52 0.62
CA PHE A 104 16.87 -7.07 0.66
C PHE A 104 16.24 -6.58 1.96
N VAL A 105 16.86 -5.57 2.57
CA VAL A 105 16.37 -4.84 3.74
C VAL A 105 16.55 -3.36 3.44
N SER A 106 15.50 -2.56 3.59
CA SER A 106 15.60 -1.11 3.47
C SER A 106 16.39 -0.52 4.66
N ASP A 107 16.73 0.76 4.58
CA ASP A 107 17.16 1.48 5.78
C ASP A 107 16.01 1.51 6.81
N ALA A 108 16.36 1.76 8.08
CA ALA A 108 15.42 1.75 9.19
C ALA A 108 14.32 2.82 9.00
N ALA A 109 13.10 2.55 9.50
CA ALA A 109 11.95 3.42 9.29
C ALA A 109 12.20 4.87 9.76
N SER A 110 12.98 5.05 10.83
CA SER A 110 13.36 6.36 11.39
C SER A 110 14.20 7.24 10.45
N THR A 111 14.75 6.65 9.38
CA THR A 111 15.52 7.37 8.34
C THR A 111 14.65 7.80 7.16
N SER A 112 13.36 7.45 7.17
CA SER A 112 12.41 7.83 6.12
C SER A 112 12.34 9.35 5.94
N THR A 113 12.21 9.78 4.69
CA THR A 113 11.90 11.17 4.36
C THR A 113 10.55 11.22 3.66
N THR A 114 9.54 11.80 4.31
CA THR A 114 8.24 12.00 3.66
C THR A 114 8.33 13.10 2.60
N ARG A 115 7.89 12.78 1.38
CA ARG A 115 7.64 13.78 0.32
C ARG A 115 6.17 14.17 0.25
N PHE A 116 5.30 13.18 0.44
CA PHE A 116 3.86 13.32 0.57
C PHE A 116 3.35 12.08 1.31
N ALA A 117 2.36 12.26 2.18
CA ALA A 117 1.59 11.19 2.76
C ALA A 117 0.23 11.74 3.18
N GLU A 118 -0.81 10.92 3.03
CA GLU A 118 -2.19 11.32 3.26
C GLU A 118 -2.98 10.11 3.75
N ILE A 119 -3.90 10.36 4.67
CA ILE A 119 -4.92 9.39 5.07
C ILE A 119 -6.29 10.07 5.06
N GLY A 120 -7.35 9.35 4.73
CA GLY A 120 -8.67 9.96 4.64
C GLY A 120 -9.77 9.00 4.27
N ARG A 121 -10.94 9.58 4.02
CA ARG A 121 -12.11 8.89 3.49
C ARG A 121 -12.37 9.40 2.09
N GLU A 122 -12.33 8.49 1.14
CA GLU A 122 -12.74 8.74 -0.24
C GLU A 122 -14.14 8.19 -0.50
N ARG A 123 -14.90 8.91 -1.32
CA ARG A 123 -16.12 8.43 -1.97
C ARG A 123 -15.99 8.56 -3.49
N ASN A 124 -15.87 7.42 -4.16
CA ASN A 124 -15.81 7.34 -5.62
C ASN A 124 -17.19 7.59 -6.28
N GLY A 125 -17.18 8.03 -7.55
CA GLY A 125 -18.33 8.32 -8.43
C GLY A 125 -19.52 7.38 -8.36
N LYS A 126 -19.32 6.07 -8.19
CA LYS A 126 -20.43 5.11 -8.06
C LYS A 126 -21.27 5.32 -6.80
N PHE A 127 -20.68 5.86 -5.74
CA PHE A 127 -21.32 6.09 -4.44
C PHE A 127 -21.68 7.58 -4.22
N PHE A 128 -21.56 8.41 -5.25
CA PHE A 128 -21.69 9.87 -5.12
C PHE A 128 -23.14 10.37 -4.99
N SER A 129 -24.09 9.69 -5.62
CA SER A 129 -25.49 10.11 -5.74
C SER A 129 -26.47 9.38 -4.80
N GLY A 130 -25.95 8.72 -3.76
CA GLY A 130 -26.73 7.84 -2.87
C GLY A 130 -27.22 8.43 -1.54
N GLU A 131 -27.14 9.74 -1.33
CA GLU A 131 -27.73 10.45 -0.17
C GLU A 131 -28.62 11.60 -0.64
#